data_AF-A0AAU8HEZ8-F1
#
_entry.id   AF-A0AAU8HEZ8-F1
#
_cell.length_a   1.000
_cell.length_b   1.000
_cell.length_c   1.000
_cell.angle_alpha   90.00
_cell.angle_beta   90.00
_cell.angle_gamma   90.00
#
_symmetry.space_group_name_H-M   'P 1'
#
loop_
_entity.id
_entity.type
_entity.pdbx_description
1 polymer ?
#
loop_
_entity_poly.entity_id
_entity_poly.type
_entity_poly.pdbx_seq_one_letter_code
_entity_poly.pdbx_strand_id
1 'polypeptide(L)'
;MSNDVTTTDGGAPMTPPTNRRRALWVATGVAGLTGVVGLAALGGLAARDNKSDDAQRASENHVAAPQNVSDAGTTEDETGKDADEKGGTDADEQNRLDQYGRDGKGRDERGEHGRDKDRDRDEHGRVREVPCDDEKLIEAVDLANRDHGGTLKLAPHCTYELSFSDRKAGAALPTIRQEITIKGEDSTIKRDSEDAFRLFRVADGGDLTLKDVTLKGGNAAEFKYGQAPSTSTQGGQNLQAPQGGQGGAAAQGGPGGPGQRKDGEADGGALLVEHGGSAHLEKVKLVDNNAEGNGGAIANYGRVDLAWSTVADNHARESGGGIFNAGLLKVKESHVAHNTAVKNGGGIANGHGRKYGYPHVVIDGRDQAGSVEIFKSTIEGNQAGDNGGGVFSSGGFVKIAFGAVVENTACRNGGGIYAEDTDLDLEKVIVAKNHADKDGGGIVNTGGEKKKDGPSYDGAGKEQEATATIADSRIVDNTAGRFGGGIFNGDLEVKLQDGFLQAPDGGDRKGDNATLTLRDTEIKGNTALNGGGIFNNKGTVTLTKTRVTKNTATDSSKLHRVAGGILNNDGRVKLDEKSTVTDNDPTNCAGTVKDCFN
;
A
#
# COMPACT_ATOMS: atom_id res chain seq x y z
N MET A 1 -78.22 -21.37 4.30
CA MET A 1 -79.07 -20.21 4.66
C MET A 1 -78.25 -19.00 4.21
N SER A 2 -78.47 -18.45 3.01
CA SER A 2 -79.53 -17.46 2.66
C SER A 2 -79.40 -16.15 3.46
N ASN A 3 -79.42 -14.92 2.94
CA ASN A 3 -79.59 -14.29 1.59
C ASN A 3 -78.91 -12.87 1.67
N ASP A 4 -78.73 -11.99 0.66
CA ASP A 4 -79.15 -11.93 -0.75
C ASP A 4 -78.29 -10.99 -1.67
N VAL A 5 -78.63 -11.01 -2.96
CA VAL A 5 -78.41 -10.10 -4.12
C VAL A 5 -78.24 -8.56 -3.88
N THR A 6 -77.33 -7.90 -4.63
CA THR A 6 -77.62 -6.78 -5.58
C THR A 6 -76.41 -6.29 -6.39
N THR A 7 -76.61 -6.08 -7.70
CA THR A 7 -75.71 -5.41 -8.67
C THR A 7 -76.26 -4.03 -9.05
N THR A 8 -75.42 -3.07 -9.46
CA THR A 8 -75.44 -2.38 -10.78
C THR A 8 -74.46 -1.19 -10.85
N ASP A 9 -73.76 -1.10 -11.98
CA ASP A 9 -73.41 0.07 -12.82
C ASP A 9 -73.22 1.48 -12.24
N GLY A 10 -72.18 2.17 -12.74
CA GLY A 10 -71.99 3.62 -12.56
C GLY A 10 -70.69 4.15 -13.16
N GLY A 11 -70.68 4.45 -14.46
CA GLY A 11 -69.52 5.05 -15.13
C GLY A 11 -69.19 6.47 -14.62
N ALA A 12 -67.90 6.83 -14.65
CA ALA A 12 -67.40 8.10 -14.10
C ALA A 12 -67.77 9.35 -14.94
N PRO A 13 -67.93 10.50 -14.28
CA PRO A 13 -67.60 11.80 -14.85
C PRO A 13 -66.56 12.58 -14.02
N MET A 14 -65.87 13.50 -14.70
CA MET A 14 -64.77 14.32 -14.17
C MET A 14 -65.23 15.41 -13.18
N THR A 15 -64.34 15.90 -12.32
CA THR A 15 -64.05 17.34 -12.05
C THR A 15 -62.85 17.50 -11.08
N PRO A 16 -62.20 18.68 -10.94
CA PRO A 16 -60.78 18.77 -10.59
C PRO A 16 -60.50 19.50 -9.24
N PRO A 17 -59.51 20.40 -9.12
CA PRO A 17 -58.26 20.18 -8.40
C PRO A 17 -58.18 20.91 -7.05
N THR A 18 -57.18 20.62 -6.18
CA THR A 18 -56.62 21.65 -5.27
C THR A 18 -55.27 21.33 -4.63
N ASN A 19 -54.56 22.41 -4.32
CA ASN A 19 -53.19 22.56 -3.83
C ASN A 19 -52.81 21.92 -2.48
N ARG A 20 -51.52 21.52 -2.42
CA ARG A 20 -50.53 21.72 -1.32
C ARG A 20 -51.00 21.62 0.14
N ARG A 21 -50.43 20.63 0.86
CA ARG A 21 -49.83 20.85 2.20
C ARG A 21 -48.50 20.11 2.32
N ARG A 22 -47.53 20.73 3.00
CA ARG A 22 -46.24 20.10 3.36
C ARG A 22 -46.48 19.08 4.48
N ALA A 23 -45.82 17.93 4.41
CA ALA A 23 -45.71 16.99 5.53
C ALA A 23 -44.28 17.05 6.08
N LEU A 24 -44.18 17.41 7.36
CA LEU A 24 -42.97 17.36 8.17
C LEU A 24 -42.73 15.89 8.57
N TRP A 25 -41.52 15.36 8.39
CA TRP A 25 -41.13 14.10 9.02
C TRP A 25 -40.07 14.33 10.09
N VAL A 26 -40.40 13.87 11.30
CA VAL A 26 -39.60 13.99 12.51
C VAL A 26 -38.62 12.83 12.56
N ALA A 27 -37.33 13.11 12.73
CA ALA A 27 -36.33 12.09 13.01
C ALA A 27 -36.41 11.67 14.48
N THR A 28 -36.84 10.43 14.75
CA THR A 28 -36.67 9.79 16.05
C THR A 28 -35.29 9.15 16.12
N GLY A 29 -34.37 9.79 16.84
CA GLY A 29 -33.05 9.22 17.11
C GLY A 29 -33.09 8.12 18.16
N VAL A 30 -32.20 7.12 18.02
CA VAL A 30 -31.77 6.24 19.11
C VAL A 30 -30.29 6.54 19.35
N ALA A 31 -29.95 6.96 20.57
CA ALA A 31 -28.58 7.28 20.94
C ALA A 31 -27.82 6.01 21.34
N GLY A 32 -26.67 5.77 20.72
CA GLY A 32 -25.67 4.79 21.14
C GLY A 32 -24.33 5.49 21.30
N LEU A 33 -23.99 5.90 22.52
CA LEU A 33 -22.88 6.82 22.79
C LEU A 33 -21.83 6.17 23.71
N THR A 34 -20.87 5.48 23.11
CA THR A 34 -19.54 5.12 23.66
C THR A 34 -18.66 4.73 22.47
N GLY A 35 -17.46 5.26 22.24
CA GLY A 35 -16.67 6.20 23.02
C GLY A 35 -15.21 6.04 22.61
N VAL A 36 -14.78 6.71 21.53
CA VAL A 36 -13.41 6.58 21.00
C VAL A 36 -12.44 7.33 21.91
N VAL A 37 -11.65 6.60 22.69
CA VAL A 37 -10.56 7.17 23.48
C VAL A 37 -9.28 7.10 22.65
N GLY A 38 -8.86 8.24 22.11
CA GLY A 38 -7.54 8.40 21.52
C GLY A 38 -6.45 8.23 22.58
N LEU A 39 -5.57 7.26 22.40
CA LEU A 39 -4.44 7.01 23.29
C LEU A 39 -3.31 8.01 23.03
N ALA A 40 -3.40 9.19 23.65
CA ALA A 40 -2.29 10.12 23.75
C ALA A 40 -1.28 9.62 24.79
N ALA A 41 -0.01 9.48 24.39
CA ALA A 41 1.06 9.07 25.28
C ALA A 41 1.57 10.25 26.12
N LEU A 42 1.36 10.20 27.44
CA LEU A 42 2.10 10.99 28.43
C LEU A 42 2.44 10.10 29.62
N GLY A 43 3.70 10.13 30.06
CA GLY A 43 4.22 9.22 31.08
C GLY A 43 4.14 9.77 32.50
N GLY A 44 4.20 8.85 33.46
CA GLY A 44 4.74 9.08 34.80
C GLY A 44 3.86 9.87 35.78
N LEU A 45 3.26 9.16 36.74
CA LEU A 45 3.55 9.32 38.17
C LEU A 45 2.86 8.22 38.98
N ALA A 46 3.58 7.66 39.96
CA ALA A 46 3.09 6.57 40.79
C ALA A 46 2.50 7.10 42.12
N ALA A 47 1.46 6.43 42.61
CA ALA A 47 1.07 6.40 44.02
C ALA A 47 0.86 4.93 44.42
N ARG A 48 1.12 4.62 45.70
CA ARG A 48 1.59 3.32 46.19
C ARG A 48 0.79 2.93 47.45
N ASP A 49 0.61 1.61 47.65
CA ASP A 49 0.53 0.88 48.94
C ASP A 49 -0.36 -0.39 48.82
N ASN A 50 -0.07 -1.54 49.46
CA ASN A 50 1.07 -1.89 50.31
C ASN A 50 1.31 -3.43 50.43
N LYS A 51 2.47 -3.79 50.98
CA LYS A 51 3.00 -5.12 51.40
C LYS A 51 3.65 -6.03 50.33
N SER A 52 4.75 -6.74 50.63
CA SER A 52 5.94 -6.48 51.48
C SER A 52 7.04 -7.49 51.13
N ASP A 53 8.23 -7.33 51.73
CA ASP A 53 9.39 -8.25 51.73
C ASP A 53 10.27 -8.13 50.44
N ASP A 54 11.29 -7.27 50.39
CA ASP A 54 12.65 -7.33 51.01
C ASP A 54 13.62 -8.33 50.31
N ALA A 55 14.87 -8.01 49.94
CA ALA A 55 15.71 -6.83 50.25
C ALA A 55 16.80 -6.50 49.19
N GLN A 56 17.23 -5.22 49.18
CA GLN A 56 18.54 -4.64 48.75
C GLN A 56 18.97 -4.75 47.25
N ARG A 57 19.07 -3.64 46.46
CA ARG A 57 20.07 -2.52 46.47
C ARG A 57 21.49 -2.97 46.08
N ALA A 58 22.25 -2.33 45.17
CA ALA A 58 22.08 -1.14 44.29
C ALA A 58 22.89 -1.40 42.97
N SER A 59 23.12 -0.52 41.96
CA SER A 59 22.99 0.93 41.80
C SER A 59 23.02 1.36 40.32
N GLU A 60 22.28 2.42 40.00
CA GLU A 60 22.55 3.47 38.99
C GLU A 60 22.43 3.23 37.46
N ASN A 61 22.08 4.33 36.79
CA ASN A 61 21.79 4.45 35.36
C ASN A 61 23.07 4.72 34.54
N HIS A 62 23.06 4.44 33.23
CA HIS A 62 23.25 5.53 32.25
C HIS A 62 22.76 5.19 30.84
N VAL A 63 22.66 6.25 30.04
CA VAL A 63 22.01 6.36 28.73
C VAL A 63 22.90 5.83 27.58
N ALA A 64 22.26 5.36 26.51
CA ALA A 64 22.92 4.88 25.30
C ALA A 64 23.65 5.97 24.49
N ALA A 65 24.83 5.63 23.98
CA ALA A 65 25.41 6.16 22.75
C ALA A 65 26.30 5.07 22.10
N PRO A 66 26.37 4.97 20.76
CA PRO A 66 27.01 3.84 20.09
C PRO A 66 28.54 4.00 19.99
N GLN A 67 29.26 2.89 19.98
CA GLN A 67 30.65 2.85 19.54
C GLN A 67 30.87 1.76 18.49
N ASN A 68 31.46 2.17 17.36
CA ASN A 68 32.06 1.26 16.40
C ASN A 68 33.17 0.47 17.10
N VAL A 69 33.24 -0.83 16.83
CA VAL A 69 34.39 -1.66 17.23
C VAL A 69 35.07 -2.16 15.98
N SER A 70 36.28 -1.68 15.75
CA SER A 70 37.23 -2.21 14.78
C SER A 70 38.41 -2.83 15.53
N ASP A 71 38.58 -4.13 15.32
CA ASP A 71 39.80 -4.94 15.37
C ASP A 71 40.71 -5.06 16.63
N ALA A 72 40.92 -6.34 16.93
CA ALA A 72 42.20 -7.04 17.13
C ALA A 72 42.84 -7.21 18.52
N GLY A 73 43.35 -8.43 18.73
CA GLY A 73 44.21 -8.86 19.84
C GLY A 73 43.72 -10.17 20.51
N THR A 74 43.94 -11.38 19.95
CA THR A 74 45.14 -12.26 20.10
C THR A 74 45.41 -12.70 21.56
N THR A 75 45.73 -13.95 21.91
CA THR A 75 46.17 -15.18 21.18
C THR A 75 45.91 -16.42 22.08
N GLU A 76 45.91 -17.64 21.50
CA GLU A 76 46.93 -18.70 21.73
C GLU A 76 46.43 -20.10 21.28
N ASP A 77 47.32 -20.80 20.55
CA ASP A 77 47.54 -22.25 20.52
C ASP A 77 46.48 -23.24 19.92
N GLU A 78 46.86 -24.30 19.18
CA GLU A 78 48.21 -24.84 18.88
C GLU A 78 48.30 -25.70 17.58
N THR A 79 49.44 -25.63 16.88
CA THR A 79 50.09 -26.63 15.98
C THR A 79 49.41 -27.16 14.69
N GLY A 80 50.18 -27.30 13.59
CA GLY A 80 49.67 -27.93 12.36
C GLY A 80 50.56 -28.42 11.19
N LYS A 81 51.75 -27.85 10.92
CA LYS A 81 52.73 -28.29 9.86
C LYS A 81 52.32 -28.13 8.38
N ASP A 82 53.20 -28.02 7.37
CA ASP A 82 54.63 -27.61 7.22
C ASP A 82 54.92 -27.37 5.70
N ALA A 83 55.98 -26.60 5.37
CA ALA A 83 56.66 -26.46 4.04
C ALA A 83 55.86 -25.82 2.86
N ASP A 84 56.41 -25.14 1.84
CA ASP A 84 57.72 -24.49 1.50
C ASP A 84 57.49 -23.70 0.16
N GLU A 85 58.25 -22.69 -0.32
CA GLU A 85 59.44 -21.95 0.15
C GLU A 85 59.55 -20.55 -0.57
N LYS A 86 60.43 -19.66 -0.08
CA LYS A 86 61.18 -18.57 -0.79
C LYS A 86 60.50 -17.60 -1.80
N GLY A 87 60.67 -16.29 -1.55
CA GLY A 87 61.22 -15.37 -2.58
C GLY A 87 60.80 -13.88 -2.59
N GLY A 88 61.69 -12.99 -2.12
CA GLY A 88 62.02 -11.75 -2.87
C GLY A 88 61.50 -10.36 -2.42
N THR A 89 62.44 -9.54 -1.93
CA THR A 89 62.64 -8.09 -2.20
C THR A 89 61.64 -7.00 -1.76
N ASP A 90 62.02 -6.31 -0.69
CA ASP A 90 62.43 -4.88 -0.62
C ASP A 90 61.44 -3.68 -0.70
N ALA A 91 61.77 -2.75 0.21
CA ALA A 91 61.69 -1.27 0.12
C ALA A 91 60.46 -0.53 0.70
N ASP A 92 60.68 -0.09 1.95
CA ASP A 92 60.05 1.04 2.64
C ASP A 92 59.86 2.30 1.78
N GLU A 93 58.85 3.12 2.13
CA GLU A 93 58.85 4.55 1.78
C GLU A 93 58.62 5.42 3.01
N GLN A 94 59.55 6.36 3.25
CA GLN A 94 59.56 7.24 4.42
C GLN A 94 59.12 8.68 4.06
N ASN A 95 58.16 9.19 4.82
CA ASN A 95 58.25 10.46 5.58
C ASN A 95 58.75 11.74 4.86
N ARG A 96 57.90 12.79 4.80
CA ARG A 96 58.35 14.20 4.92
C ARG A 96 57.25 15.18 5.33
N LEU A 97 57.70 16.27 5.96
CA LEU A 97 56.95 17.31 6.69
C LEU A 97 56.88 18.65 5.92
N ASP A 98 56.33 19.68 6.60
CA ASP A 98 56.51 21.14 6.45
C ASP A 98 55.44 21.95 5.66
N GLN A 99 55.08 23.21 6.01
CA GLN A 99 55.04 23.99 7.27
C GLN A 99 54.27 25.34 7.03
N TYR A 100 54.19 26.24 8.03
CA TYR A 100 53.70 27.66 8.02
C TYR A 100 52.15 27.90 8.07
N GLY A 101 51.61 28.90 8.81
CA GLY A 101 52.22 29.79 9.81
C GLY A 101 51.42 31.07 10.19
N ARG A 102 50.95 31.14 11.46
CA ARG A 102 50.71 32.32 12.36
C ARG A 102 49.75 33.50 12.07
N ASP A 103 48.83 33.66 13.06
CA ASP A 103 48.58 34.81 13.98
C ASP A 103 48.11 36.22 13.52
N GLY A 104 47.03 36.70 14.17
CA GLY A 104 46.68 38.12 14.33
C GLY A 104 45.43 38.34 15.22
N LYS A 105 45.55 39.07 16.35
CA LYS A 105 44.45 39.36 17.31
C LYS A 105 44.08 40.84 17.36
N GLY A 106 42.81 41.16 17.65
CA GLY A 106 42.34 42.48 18.08
C GLY A 106 40.95 42.41 18.75
N ARG A 107 40.75 43.14 19.85
CA ARG A 107 39.45 43.45 20.48
C ARG A 107 39.03 44.89 20.09
N ASP A 108 37.88 45.51 20.41
CA ASP A 108 36.90 45.39 21.50
C ASP A 108 35.48 45.88 21.07
N GLU A 109 34.47 45.47 21.86
CA GLU A 109 33.20 46.14 22.22
C GLU A 109 32.09 46.65 21.24
N ARG A 110 30.85 46.25 21.61
CA ARG A 110 29.52 46.90 21.50
C ARG A 110 28.81 47.03 20.13
N GLY A 111 27.65 46.37 20.06
CA GLY A 111 26.60 46.60 19.07
C GLY A 111 25.50 45.53 19.16
N GLU A 112 24.50 45.72 20.03
CA GLU A 112 23.25 44.95 19.94
C GLU A 112 22.51 45.35 18.66
N HIS A 113 22.02 44.38 17.88
CA HIS A 113 20.71 44.39 17.20
C HIS A 113 20.54 43.14 16.31
N GLY A 114 19.36 42.50 16.37
CA GLY A 114 18.83 41.67 15.29
C GLY A 114 19.45 40.27 15.08
N ARG A 115 19.08 39.31 15.95
CA ARG A 115 18.92 37.92 15.48
C ARG A 115 17.58 37.85 14.77
N ASP A 116 17.55 37.37 13.52
CA ASP A 116 16.42 36.70 12.84
C ASP A 116 16.76 36.50 11.35
N LYS A 117 17.75 35.65 11.07
CA LYS A 117 18.06 35.13 9.72
C LYS A 117 18.71 33.75 9.82
N ASP A 118 17.90 32.70 9.89
CA ASP A 118 18.30 31.32 9.57
C ASP A 118 17.04 30.44 9.43
N ARG A 119 16.48 30.36 8.20
CA ARG A 119 15.69 29.19 7.73
C ARG A 119 15.30 29.15 6.24
N ASP A 120 15.56 30.18 5.45
CA ASP A 120 15.33 30.15 3.99
C ASP A 120 16.64 29.93 3.22
N ARG A 121 17.20 28.72 3.31
CA ARG A 121 18.04 28.17 2.24
C ARG A 121 17.20 27.20 1.44
N ASP A 122 17.25 27.37 0.12
CA ASP A 122 16.74 26.52 -0.99
C ASP A 122 15.97 27.32 -2.07
N GLU A 123 16.03 28.66 -2.07
CA GLU A 123 15.52 29.49 -3.18
C GLU A 123 16.47 29.52 -4.39
N HIS A 124 16.66 28.38 -5.05
CA HIS A 124 17.31 28.28 -6.35
C HIS A 124 16.32 28.55 -7.49
N GLY A 125 15.99 29.83 -7.75
CA GLY A 125 15.23 30.20 -8.95
C GLY A 125 14.55 31.58 -8.89
N ARG A 126 13.94 31.99 -10.01
CA ARG A 126 13.02 33.14 -10.03
C ARG A 126 11.71 32.74 -9.35
N VAL A 127 11.31 33.47 -8.31
CA VAL A 127 9.96 33.38 -7.73
C VAL A 127 9.00 34.20 -8.59
N ARG A 128 7.86 33.61 -8.99
CA ARG A 128 6.79 34.24 -9.76
C ARG A 128 5.48 34.13 -8.98
N GLU A 129 4.87 35.26 -8.62
CA GLU A 129 3.51 35.31 -8.07
C GLU A 129 2.51 35.04 -9.20
N VAL A 130 1.56 34.12 -8.96
CA VAL A 130 0.51 33.73 -9.90
C VAL A 130 -0.81 34.27 -9.34
N PRO A 131 -1.50 35.22 -10.01
CA PRO A 131 -2.79 35.72 -9.56
C PRO A 131 -3.84 34.59 -9.55
N CYS A 132 -5.01 34.84 -8.96
CA CYS A 132 -6.12 33.88 -8.95
C CYS A 132 -6.84 33.87 -10.31
N ASP A 133 -6.20 33.24 -11.29
CA ASP A 133 -6.57 33.22 -12.71
C ASP A 133 -5.95 31.98 -13.39
N ASP A 134 -6.78 31.23 -14.10
CA ASP A 134 -6.46 29.90 -14.66
C ASP A 134 -5.48 29.98 -15.84
N GLU A 135 -5.65 30.98 -16.70
CA GLU A 135 -4.75 31.23 -17.83
C GLU A 135 -3.37 31.65 -17.32
N LYS A 136 -3.32 32.46 -16.25
CA LYS A 136 -2.06 32.92 -15.63
C LYS A 136 -1.31 31.77 -14.95
N LEU A 137 -1.99 30.77 -14.40
CA LEU A 137 -1.34 29.54 -13.93
C LEU A 137 -0.70 28.75 -15.09
N ILE A 138 -1.42 28.59 -16.20
CA ILE A 138 -0.93 27.89 -17.40
C ILE A 138 0.28 28.62 -18.01
N GLU A 139 0.20 29.94 -18.17
CA GLU A 139 1.30 30.79 -18.63
C GLU A 139 2.53 30.69 -17.71
N ALA A 140 2.33 30.69 -16.39
CA ALA A 140 3.42 30.61 -15.43
C ALA A 140 4.18 29.28 -15.50
N VAL A 141 3.47 28.15 -15.70
CA VAL A 141 4.08 26.82 -15.88
C VAL A 141 4.78 26.70 -17.23
N ASP A 142 4.20 27.20 -18.32
CA ASP A 142 4.86 27.24 -19.64
C ASP A 142 6.13 28.11 -19.62
N LEU A 143 6.07 29.29 -19.00
CA LEU A 143 7.22 30.16 -18.83
C LEU A 143 8.32 29.50 -17.99
N ALA A 144 7.98 28.86 -16.87
CA ALA A 144 8.94 28.14 -16.04
C ALA A 144 9.63 27.00 -16.82
N ASN A 145 8.91 26.25 -17.66
CA ASN A 145 9.50 25.22 -18.51
C ASN A 145 10.47 25.79 -19.58
N ARG A 146 10.33 27.07 -19.97
CA ARG A 146 11.21 27.74 -20.95
C ARG A 146 12.40 28.46 -20.29
N ASP A 147 12.24 28.95 -19.07
CA ASP A 147 13.20 29.78 -18.32
C ASP A 147 14.15 28.95 -17.42
N HIS A 148 14.32 27.65 -17.68
CA HIS A 148 15.09 26.72 -16.84
C HIS A 148 14.53 26.53 -15.41
N GLY A 149 13.20 26.55 -15.27
CA GLY A 149 12.49 26.24 -14.03
C GLY A 149 12.07 27.44 -13.19
N GLY A 150 11.99 27.21 -11.88
CA GLY A 150 11.77 28.23 -10.85
C GLY A 150 10.60 27.94 -9.90
N THR A 151 10.30 28.92 -9.04
CA THR A 151 9.20 28.82 -8.06
C THR A 151 8.00 29.63 -8.54
N LEU A 152 6.84 29.00 -8.56
CA LEU A 152 5.53 29.61 -8.73
C LEU A 152 4.85 29.69 -7.36
N LYS A 153 4.29 30.84 -7.00
CA LYS A 153 3.53 31.01 -5.77
C LYS A 153 2.10 31.40 -6.14
N LEU A 154 1.13 30.61 -5.69
CA LEU A 154 -0.27 30.82 -6.01
C LEU A 154 -0.90 31.88 -5.12
N ALA A 155 -1.97 32.52 -5.61
CA ALA A 155 -2.75 33.45 -4.82
C ALA A 155 -3.42 32.71 -3.64
N PRO A 156 -3.23 33.11 -2.37
CA PRO A 156 -3.69 32.34 -1.22
C PRO A 156 -5.18 32.00 -1.25
N HIS A 157 -5.50 30.74 -0.91
CA HIS A 157 -6.85 30.17 -0.88
C HIS A 157 -7.63 30.28 -2.20
N CYS A 158 -6.95 30.45 -3.34
CA CYS A 158 -7.59 30.51 -4.65
C CYS A 158 -8.13 29.12 -5.08
N THR A 159 -9.11 29.11 -5.97
CA THR A 159 -9.46 27.92 -6.75
C THR A 159 -9.20 28.20 -8.23
N TYR A 160 -8.30 27.42 -8.82
CA TYR A 160 -7.98 27.44 -10.24
C TYR A 160 -8.82 26.37 -10.96
N GLU A 161 -9.68 26.78 -11.89
CA GLU A 161 -10.70 25.99 -12.56
C GLU A 161 -10.29 25.66 -14.01
N LEU A 162 -9.53 24.58 -14.17
CA LEU A 162 -8.97 24.19 -15.48
C LEU A 162 -10.06 23.53 -16.34
N SER A 163 -10.45 24.20 -17.43
CA SER A 163 -11.56 23.78 -18.30
C SER A 163 -11.15 23.11 -19.62
N PHE A 164 -9.86 23.19 -19.99
CA PHE A 164 -9.32 22.61 -21.23
C PHE A 164 -8.05 21.78 -21.02
N SER A 165 -7.76 20.89 -21.98
CA SER A 165 -6.53 20.09 -22.04
C SER A 165 -5.60 20.55 -23.15
N ASP A 166 -4.28 20.56 -22.93
CA ASP A 166 -3.34 20.45 -24.04
C ASP A 166 -3.41 19.03 -24.63
N ARG A 167 -3.99 18.92 -25.82
CA ARG A 167 -4.14 17.66 -26.59
C ARG A 167 -2.81 16.98 -26.92
N LYS A 168 -1.67 17.67 -26.82
CA LYS A 168 -0.33 17.06 -26.96
C LYS A 168 0.20 16.50 -25.64
N ALA A 169 -0.12 17.14 -24.52
CA ALA A 169 0.32 16.74 -23.20
C ALA A 169 -0.58 15.66 -22.57
N GLY A 170 -1.87 15.62 -22.92
CA GLY A 170 -2.87 14.77 -22.25
C GLY A 170 -3.20 15.25 -20.82
N ALA A 171 -2.91 16.52 -20.54
CA ALA A 171 -3.05 17.18 -19.24
C ALA A 171 -3.55 18.62 -19.43
N ALA A 172 -4.06 19.23 -18.36
CA ALA A 172 -4.46 20.63 -18.33
C ALA A 172 -3.26 21.58 -18.35
N LEU A 173 -2.29 21.33 -17.47
CA LEU A 173 -1.08 22.13 -17.35
C LEU A 173 0.01 21.65 -18.32
N PRO A 174 0.88 22.55 -18.82
CA PRO A 174 2.02 22.18 -19.66
C PRO A 174 2.91 21.14 -18.97
N THR A 175 3.33 20.11 -19.71
CA THR A 175 4.18 19.03 -19.17
C THR A 175 5.46 19.58 -18.56
N ILE A 176 5.71 19.22 -17.30
CA ILE A 176 6.90 19.59 -16.53
C ILE A 176 8.13 18.89 -17.13
N ARG A 177 9.14 19.68 -17.50
CA ARG A 177 10.42 19.24 -18.10
C ARG A 177 11.64 19.89 -17.45
N GLN A 178 11.43 20.72 -16.44
CA GLN A 178 12.46 21.45 -15.68
C GLN A 178 12.10 21.35 -14.19
N GLU A 179 12.98 21.82 -13.31
CA GLU A 179 12.71 21.93 -11.88
C GLU A 179 11.70 23.05 -11.60
N ILE A 180 10.48 22.69 -11.22
CA ILE A 180 9.38 23.62 -10.95
C ILE A 180 8.82 23.36 -9.55
N THR A 181 8.91 24.37 -8.68
CA THR A 181 8.24 24.38 -7.38
C THR A 181 6.95 25.18 -7.48
N ILE A 182 5.82 24.64 -6.99
CA ILE A 182 4.56 25.36 -6.83
C ILE A 182 4.21 25.43 -5.33
N LYS A 183 4.27 26.65 -4.77
CA LYS A 183 3.80 26.97 -3.41
C LYS A 183 2.32 27.34 -3.51
N GLY A 184 1.44 26.48 -2.99
CA GLY A 184 0.00 26.55 -3.18
C GLY A 184 -0.74 27.53 -2.29
N GLU A 185 -0.20 27.87 -1.11
CA GLU A 185 -0.84 28.79 -0.15
C GLU A 185 -2.31 28.37 0.15
N ASP A 186 -2.52 27.08 0.41
CA ASP A 186 -3.83 26.42 0.62
C ASP A 186 -4.82 26.52 -0.57
N SER A 187 -4.33 26.78 -1.79
CA SER A 187 -5.15 26.84 -3.01
C SER A 187 -5.59 25.45 -3.51
N THR A 188 -6.62 25.45 -4.35
CA THR A 188 -7.09 24.27 -5.09
C THR A 188 -6.81 24.45 -6.58
N ILE A 189 -6.24 23.45 -7.23
CA ILE A 189 -6.21 23.28 -8.69
C ILE A 189 -7.19 22.14 -9.00
N LYS A 190 -8.26 22.43 -9.73
CA LYS A 190 -9.26 21.42 -10.11
C LYS A 190 -9.56 21.42 -11.61
N ARG A 191 -10.10 20.29 -12.08
CA ARG A 191 -10.74 20.22 -13.39
C ARG A 191 -12.18 20.75 -13.29
N ASP A 192 -12.55 21.62 -14.22
CA ASP A 192 -13.91 22.12 -14.42
C ASP A 192 -14.33 21.94 -15.88
N SER A 193 -14.59 20.68 -16.26
CA SER A 193 -14.90 20.31 -17.64
C SER A 193 -15.65 18.99 -17.71
N GLU A 194 -16.39 18.78 -18.80
CA GLU A 194 -16.89 17.46 -19.19
C GLU A 194 -15.79 16.64 -19.89
N ASP A 195 -14.81 17.30 -20.52
CA ASP A 195 -13.68 16.62 -21.15
C ASP A 195 -12.77 15.98 -20.09
N ALA A 196 -12.28 14.77 -20.39
CA ALA A 196 -11.35 14.04 -19.55
C ALA A 196 -9.91 14.49 -19.79
N PHE A 197 -9.27 15.01 -18.76
CA PHE A 197 -7.82 15.24 -18.72
C PHE A 197 -7.28 15.19 -17.29
N ARG A 198 -6.00 14.83 -17.14
CA ARG A 198 -5.27 14.93 -15.87
C ARG A 198 -4.79 16.36 -15.60
N LEU A 199 -4.41 16.66 -14.37
CA LEU A 199 -3.95 18.01 -14.00
C LEU A 199 -2.47 18.22 -14.37
N PHE A 200 -1.61 17.28 -13.96
CA PHE A 200 -0.15 17.35 -14.13
C PHE A 200 0.43 16.13 -14.87
N ARG A 201 1.49 16.39 -15.65
CA ARG A 201 2.36 15.37 -16.22
C ARG A 201 3.82 15.80 -16.05
N VAL A 202 4.65 14.94 -15.48
CA VAL A 202 6.10 15.14 -15.33
C VAL A 202 6.80 14.16 -16.26
N ALA A 203 7.56 14.69 -17.21
CA ALA A 203 8.32 13.90 -18.17
C ALA A 203 9.73 13.57 -17.64
N ASP A 204 10.46 12.75 -18.40
CA ASP A 204 11.90 12.51 -18.21
C ASP A 204 12.68 13.82 -18.03
N GLY A 205 13.48 13.91 -16.96
CA GLY A 205 14.25 15.10 -16.57
C GLY A 205 13.43 16.25 -15.96
N GLY A 206 12.11 16.10 -15.81
CA GLY A 206 11.26 17.05 -15.07
C GLY A 206 11.27 16.76 -13.56
N ASP A 207 11.30 17.82 -12.75
CA ASP A 207 11.16 17.72 -11.29
C ASP A 207 10.03 18.67 -10.84
N LEU A 208 9.00 18.12 -10.20
CA LEU A 208 7.85 18.87 -9.72
C LEU A 208 7.75 18.83 -8.20
N THR A 209 8.02 19.96 -7.55
CA THR A 209 7.68 20.13 -6.12
C THR A 209 6.32 20.81 -5.99
N LEU A 210 5.37 20.19 -5.29
CA LEU A 210 4.09 20.81 -4.91
C LEU A 210 4.02 20.95 -3.39
N LYS A 211 3.67 22.14 -2.90
CA LYS A 211 3.50 22.41 -1.45
C LYS A 211 2.15 23.05 -1.16
N ASP A 212 1.49 22.62 -0.08
CA ASP A 212 0.30 23.27 0.49
C ASP A 212 -0.81 23.53 -0.59
N VAL A 213 -1.16 22.51 -1.39
CA VAL A 213 -2.11 22.61 -2.52
C VAL A 213 -3.07 21.41 -2.58
N THR A 214 -4.31 21.64 -3.05
CA THR A 214 -5.29 20.58 -3.34
C THR A 214 -5.38 20.34 -4.85
N LEU A 215 -5.24 19.09 -5.29
CA LEU A 215 -5.46 18.62 -6.65
C LEU A 215 -6.77 17.82 -6.71
N LYS A 216 -7.77 18.30 -7.47
CA LYS A 216 -9.13 17.75 -7.42
C LYS A 216 -9.76 17.48 -8.79
N GLY A 217 -10.49 16.37 -8.89
CA GLY A 217 -11.41 16.10 -10.01
C GLY A 217 -10.75 15.77 -11.35
N GLY A 218 -9.42 15.60 -11.39
CA GLY A 218 -8.69 15.23 -12.60
C GLY A 218 -9.12 13.86 -13.11
N ASN A 219 -9.15 13.68 -14.43
CA ASN A 219 -9.74 12.50 -15.07
C ASN A 219 -8.89 12.02 -16.26
N ALA A 220 -8.12 10.95 -16.10
CA ALA A 220 -7.36 10.34 -17.20
C ALA A 220 -8.20 9.28 -17.91
N ALA A 221 -8.55 9.48 -19.19
CA ALA A 221 -9.30 8.53 -20.01
C ALA A 221 -8.59 8.27 -21.35
N GLU A 222 -8.80 7.09 -21.96
CA GLU A 222 -8.29 6.84 -23.32
C GLU A 222 -9.05 7.73 -24.32
N PHE A 223 -8.33 8.51 -25.15
CA PHE A 223 -8.93 9.33 -26.22
C PHE A 223 -9.56 8.44 -27.31
N LYS A 224 -10.81 8.03 -27.10
CA LYS A 224 -11.60 7.21 -28.04
C LYS A 224 -12.00 8.02 -29.28
N TYR A 225 -11.15 7.99 -30.30
CA TYR A 225 -11.49 8.54 -31.62
C TYR A 225 -12.64 7.73 -32.27
N GLY A 226 -13.78 8.37 -32.46
CA GLY A 226 -14.79 7.94 -33.45
C GLY A 226 -15.73 6.80 -33.07
N GLN A 227 -15.88 6.43 -31.79
CA GLN A 227 -17.00 5.59 -31.35
C GLN A 227 -18.13 6.45 -30.79
N ALA A 228 -19.37 6.19 -31.25
CA ALA A 228 -20.57 6.85 -30.73
C ALA A 228 -20.78 6.52 -29.24
N PRO A 229 -21.49 7.37 -28.47
CA PRO A 229 -21.61 7.18 -27.02
C PRO A 229 -22.29 5.84 -26.68
N SER A 230 -21.51 4.91 -26.12
CA SER A 230 -22.06 3.73 -25.47
C SER A 230 -22.63 4.16 -24.12
N THR A 231 -23.95 4.23 -24.03
CA THR A 231 -24.68 4.55 -22.80
C THR A 231 -24.69 3.36 -21.84
N SER A 232 -23.55 3.08 -21.21
CA SER A 232 -23.49 2.17 -20.06
C SER A 232 -23.69 2.94 -18.75
N THR A 233 -24.88 3.51 -18.58
CA THR A 233 -25.37 3.95 -17.28
C THR A 233 -25.61 2.73 -16.40
N GLN A 234 -24.63 2.34 -15.58
CA GLN A 234 -24.89 1.53 -14.39
C GLN A 234 -24.72 2.39 -13.15
N GLY A 235 -25.80 3.13 -12.84
CA GLY A 235 -26.02 3.61 -11.48
C GLY A 235 -26.18 2.40 -10.54
N GLY A 236 -25.67 2.52 -9.32
CA GLY A 236 -25.56 1.38 -8.40
C GLY A 236 -26.90 0.71 -8.08
N GLN A 237 -26.89 -0.63 -8.06
CA GLN A 237 -27.94 -1.45 -7.47
C GLN A 237 -27.35 -2.62 -6.68
N ASN A 238 -28.01 -2.92 -5.58
CA ASN A 238 -27.71 -3.92 -4.54
C ASN A 238 -26.87 -5.15 -4.91
N LEU A 239 -25.96 -5.47 -3.99
CA LEU A 239 -25.44 -6.81 -3.77
C LEU A 239 -26.59 -7.80 -3.46
N GLN A 240 -26.89 -8.70 -4.39
CA GLN A 240 -27.59 -9.97 -4.10
C GLN A 240 -27.28 -11.00 -5.19
N ALA A 241 -26.59 -12.08 -4.81
CA ALA A 241 -26.44 -13.29 -5.63
C ALA A 241 -27.80 -14.04 -5.68
N PRO A 242 -28.13 -14.77 -6.77
CA PRO A 242 -27.55 -16.11 -6.91
C PRO A 242 -27.31 -16.66 -8.35
N GLN A 243 -26.34 -17.58 -8.42
CA GLN A 243 -26.24 -18.79 -9.26
C GLN A 243 -26.82 -18.86 -10.69
N GLY A 244 -25.93 -19.19 -11.64
CA GLY A 244 -26.12 -20.35 -12.55
C GLY A 244 -26.39 -20.07 -14.03
N GLY A 245 -25.53 -20.58 -14.92
CA GLY A 245 -25.80 -20.67 -16.36
C GLY A 245 -24.55 -20.64 -17.26
N GLN A 246 -24.25 -21.75 -17.94
CA GLN A 246 -23.22 -21.81 -18.98
C GLN A 246 -23.80 -21.40 -20.35
N GLY A 247 -22.99 -20.82 -21.26
CA GLY A 247 -23.30 -20.88 -22.69
C GLY A 247 -22.81 -19.73 -23.58
N GLY A 248 -21.57 -19.87 -24.09
CA GLY A 248 -21.09 -19.48 -25.44
C GLY A 248 -21.51 -18.15 -26.09
N ALA A 249 -20.51 -17.37 -26.52
CA ALA A 249 -20.06 -17.38 -27.92
C ALA A 249 -18.82 -16.49 -28.12
N ALA A 250 -17.71 -17.08 -28.62
CA ALA A 250 -16.58 -16.31 -29.10
C ALA A 250 -16.83 -15.83 -30.53
N ALA A 251 -16.75 -14.52 -30.78
CA ALA A 251 -16.73 -13.97 -32.13
C ALA A 251 -15.28 -13.71 -32.55
N GLN A 252 -14.78 -14.50 -33.50
CA GLN A 252 -13.47 -14.27 -34.12
C GLN A 252 -13.56 -13.07 -35.08
N GLY A 253 -12.67 -12.08 -34.91
CA GLY A 253 -12.42 -11.01 -35.86
C GLY A 253 -10.93 -11.03 -36.27
N GLY A 254 -10.67 -10.95 -37.58
CA GLY A 254 -9.31 -11.09 -38.14
C GLY A 254 -8.39 -9.88 -37.94
N PRO A 255 -7.12 -9.98 -38.39
CA PRO A 255 -6.08 -8.99 -38.07
C PRO A 255 -6.17 -7.73 -38.94
N GLY A 256 -6.48 -6.60 -38.29
CA GLY A 256 -6.42 -5.25 -38.85
C GLY A 256 -6.73 -4.22 -37.77
N GLY A 257 -5.83 -3.26 -37.54
CA GLY A 257 -5.92 -2.32 -36.40
C GLY A 257 -7.14 -1.38 -36.43
N PRO A 258 -7.43 -0.73 -35.29
CA PRO A 258 -6.72 0.54 -35.03
C PRO A 258 -6.27 0.73 -33.57
N GLY A 259 -5.30 1.65 -33.38
CA GLY A 259 -4.89 2.14 -32.06
C GLY A 259 -3.94 1.21 -31.31
N GLN A 260 -2.63 1.39 -31.50
CA GLN A 260 -1.69 1.00 -30.44
C GLN A 260 -2.02 1.87 -29.22
N ARG A 261 -2.47 1.25 -28.13
CA ARG A 261 -2.56 1.94 -26.83
C ARG A 261 -1.15 2.44 -26.50
N LYS A 262 -1.01 3.74 -26.24
CA LYS A 262 0.18 4.22 -25.56
C LYS A 262 0.00 3.93 -24.08
N ASP A 263 0.81 3.03 -23.52
CA ASP A 263 0.86 2.82 -22.08
C ASP A 263 1.12 4.18 -21.38
N GLY A 264 0.41 4.48 -20.29
CA GLY A 264 0.43 5.80 -19.64
C GLY A 264 -0.73 6.74 -20.02
N GLU A 265 -1.40 6.55 -21.17
CA GLU A 265 -2.32 7.57 -21.70
C GLU A 265 -3.62 7.71 -20.88
N ALA A 266 -4.04 6.68 -20.13
CA ALA A 266 -5.20 6.72 -19.23
C ALA A 266 -4.82 6.61 -17.73
N ASP A 267 -3.54 6.72 -17.39
CA ASP A 267 -3.01 6.54 -16.04
C ASP A 267 -2.76 7.88 -15.32
N GLY A 268 -3.01 7.97 -14.01
CA GLY A 268 -2.72 9.17 -13.20
C GLY A 268 -3.74 10.29 -13.38
N GLY A 269 -4.89 10.20 -12.72
CA GLY A 269 -5.99 11.17 -12.87
C GLY A 269 -5.65 12.60 -12.41
N ALA A 270 -4.85 12.76 -11.34
CA ALA A 270 -4.27 14.05 -10.96
C ALA A 270 -2.87 14.23 -11.58
N LEU A 271 -2.00 13.23 -11.40
CA LEU A 271 -0.58 13.31 -11.66
C LEU A 271 -0.06 12.02 -12.34
N LEU A 272 0.55 12.19 -13.51
CA LEU A 272 1.42 11.17 -14.11
C LEU A 272 2.89 11.59 -13.94
N VAL A 273 3.71 10.74 -13.35
CA VAL A 273 5.17 10.86 -13.33
C VAL A 273 5.76 9.76 -14.22
N GLU A 274 6.42 10.16 -15.31
CA GLU A 274 7.03 9.25 -16.26
C GLU A 274 8.40 8.73 -15.77
N HIS A 275 8.92 7.69 -16.44
CA HIS A 275 10.30 7.24 -16.23
C HIS A 275 11.27 8.42 -16.38
N GLY A 276 12.19 8.59 -15.42
CA GLY A 276 13.13 9.70 -15.36
C GLY A 276 12.57 11.02 -14.83
N GLY A 277 11.26 11.13 -14.59
CA GLY A 277 10.64 12.26 -13.91
C GLY A 277 10.59 12.08 -12.38
N SER A 278 10.53 13.19 -11.64
CA SER A 278 10.39 13.22 -10.18
C SER A 278 9.26 14.15 -9.72
N ALA A 279 8.59 13.78 -8.62
CA ALA A 279 7.68 14.68 -7.92
C ALA A 279 7.83 14.60 -6.39
N HIS A 280 7.84 15.76 -5.76
CA HIS A 280 7.92 15.94 -4.31
C HIS A 280 6.65 16.64 -3.82
N LEU A 281 5.81 15.91 -3.08
CA LEU A 281 4.48 16.37 -2.66
C LEU A 281 4.47 16.59 -1.14
N GLU A 282 4.45 17.86 -0.71
CA GLU A 282 4.44 18.24 0.71
C GLU A 282 3.10 18.88 1.09
N LYS A 283 2.36 18.27 2.03
CA LYS A 283 1.01 18.70 2.45
C LYS A 283 0.02 18.88 1.30
N VAL A 284 0.10 17.98 0.31
CA VAL A 284 -0.79 17.99 -0.84
C VAL A 284 -2.03 17.15 -0.54
N LYS A 285 -3.20 17.59 -1.03
CA LYS A 285 -4.42 16.77 -1.04
C LYS A 285 -4.73 16.36 -2.47
N LEU A 286 -4.80 15.07 -2.76
CA LEU A 286 -5.21 14.54 -4.07
C LEU A 286 -6.55 13.82 -3.90
N VAL A 287 -7.62 14.48 -4.32
CA VAL A 287 -9.01 14.08 -4.01
C VAL A 287 -9.95 14.02 -5.22
N ASP A 288 -10.89 13.08 -5.21
CA ASP A 288 -11.92 12.90 -6.26
C ASP A 288 -11.36 12.71 -7.69
N ASN A 289 -10.17 12.15 -7.85
CA ASN A 289 -9.54 11.96 -9.17
C ASN A 289 -9.85 10.56 -9.74
N ASN A 290 -9.92 10.48 -11.07
CA ASN A 290 -10.34 9.28 -11.81
C ASN A 290 -9.32 8.87 -12.88
N ALA A 291 -9.11 7.57 -13.07
CA ALA A 291 -8.34 7.00 -14.16
C ALA A 291 -9.07 5.80 -14.82
N GLU A 292 -9.24 5.80 -16.15
CA GLU A 292 -9.63 4.60 -16.92
C GLU A 292 -8.49 3.56 -16.99
N GLY A 293 -7.27 3.97 -16.62
CA GLY A 293 -6.12 3.10 -16.35
C GLY A 293 -5.87 2.92 -14.86
N ASN A 294 -4.61 3.05 -14.47
CA ASN A 294 -4.07 2.87 -13.13
C ASN A 294 -3.82 4.22 -12.44
N GLY A 295 -3.80 4.25 -11.11
CA GLY A 295 -3.44 5.45 -10.36
C GLY A 295 -4.52 6.52 -10.43
N GLY A 296 -5.62 6.36 -9.69
CA GLY A 296 -6.75 7.30 -9.73
C GLY A 296 -6.32 8.73 -9.42
N ALA A 297 -5.45 8.93 -8.43
CA ALA A 297 -4.72 10.18 -8.26
C ALA A 297 -3.35 10.15 -8.96
N ILE A 298 -2.49 9.21 -8.60
CA ILE A 298 -1.07 9.20 -8.99
C ILE A 298 -0.74 7.92 -9.75
N ALA A 299 -0.18 8.06 -10.95
CA ALA A 299 0.56 6.99 -11.61
C ALA A 299 2.06 7.35 -11.64
N ASN A 300 2.88 6.51 -11.00
CA ASN A 300 4.31 6.73 -10.84
C ASN A 300 5.13 5.67 -11.58
N TYR A 301 5.80 6.08 -12.64
CA TYR A 301 6.84 5.32 -13.36
C TYR A 301 8.25 5.88 -13.12
N GLY A 302 8.36 7.01 -12.42
CA GLY A 302 9.62 7.67 -12.05
C GLY A 302 9.82 7.63 -10.53
N ARG A 303 9.88 8.80 -9.90
CA ARG A 303 9.93 8.93 -8.44
C ARG A 303 8.81 9.83 -7.90
N VAL A 304 8.14 9.40 -6.85
CA VAL A 304 7.22 10.22 -6.06
C VAL A 304 7.54 10.10 -4.57
N ASP A 305 7.82 11.22 -3.93
CA ASP A 305 7.90 11.33 -2.47
C ASP A 305 6.69 12.12 -1.95
N LEU A 306 5.80 11.49 -1.18
CA LEU A 306 4.70 12.15 -0.46
C LEU A 306 5.06 12.36 1.02
N ALA A 307 4.83 13.56 1.53
CA ALA A 307 4.99 13.92 2.94
C ALA A 307 3.80 14.75 3.44
N TRP A 308 3.29 14.45 4.64
CA TRP A 308 2.16 15.15 5.28
C TRP A 308 0.90 15.31 4.41
N SER A 309 0.72 14.41 3.44
CA SER A 309 -0.23 14.53 2.35
C SER A 309 -1.43 13.60 2.52
N THR A 310 -2.48 13.82 1.74
CA THR A 310 -3.69 12.98 1.70
C THR A 310 -3.99 12.56 0.26
N VAL A 311 -4.19 11.27 0.02
CA VAL A 311 -4.70 10.71 -1.24
C VAL A 311 -6.02 10.03 -0.91
N ALA A 312 -7.15 10.67 -1.24
CA ALA A 312 -8.45 10.18 -0.83
C ALA A 312 -9.55 10.23 -1.90
N ASP A 313 -10.52 9.32 -1.81
CA ASP A 313 -11.72 9.31 -2.66
C ASP A 313 -11.42 9.22 -4.18
N ASN A 314 -10.29 8.61 -4.56
CA ASN A 314 -9.89 8.45 -5.96
C ASN A 314 -10.30 7.08 -6.53
N HIS A 315 -10.47 7.01 -7.86
CA HIS A 315 -10.91 5.81 -8.57
C HIS A 315 -9.97 5.41 -9.71
N ALA A 316 -9.64 4.12 -9.79
CA ALA A 316 -8.95 3.52 -10.94
C ALA A 316 -9.74 2.33 -11.51
N ARG A 317 -9.96 2.32 -12.84
CA ARG A 317 -10.59 1.21 -13.56
C ARG A 317 -9.64 0.01 -13.76
N GLU A 318 -8.34 0.19 -13.51
CA GLU A 318 -7.36 -0.90 -13.42
C GLU A 318 -6.88 -1.06 -11.97
N SER A 319 -5.62 -0.75 -11.65
CA SER A 319 -5.04 -0.94 -10.30
C SER A 319 -4.53 0.36 -9.68
N GLY A 320 -4.42 0.42 -8.35
CA GLY A 320 -3.95 1.61 -7.64
C GLY A 320 -5.01 2.69 -7.62
N GLY A 321 -6.09 2.48 -6.86
CA GLY A 321 -7.22 3.42 -6.80
C GLY A 321 -6.78 4.81 -6.37
N GLY A 322 -5.89 4.89 -5.38
CA GLY A 322 -5.16 6.12 -5.05
C GLY A 322 -3.88 6.25 -5.87
N ILE A 323 -2.96 5.30 -5.67
CA ILE A 323 -1.60 5.34 -6.22
C ILE A 323 -1.28 4.04 -6.96
N PHE A 324 -0.82 4.15 -8.21
CA PHE A 324 -0.12 3.10 -8.93
C PHE A 324 1.38 3.39 -8.96
N ASN A 325 2.21 2.39 -8.67
CA ASN A 325 3.66 2.49 -8.65
C ASN A 325 4.33 1.38 -9.48
N ALA A 326 5.17 1.79 -10.44
CA ALA A 326 6.18 0.97 -11.10
C ALA A 326 7.60 1.54 -10.91
N GLY A 327 7.75 2.68 -10.23
CA GLY A 327 9.01 3.34 -9.92
C GLY A 327 9.34 3.36 -8.42
N LEU A 328 9.91 4.47 -7.93
CA LEU A 328 10.17 4.66 -6.49
C LEU A 328 9.05 5.50 -5.85
N LEU A 329 8.35 4.93 -4.86
CA LEU A 329 7.32 5.61 -4.08
C LEU A 329 7.73 5.68 -2.60
N LYS A 330 7.71 6.88 -2.03
CA LYS A 330 7.82 7.11 -0.58
C LYS A 330 6.57 7.79 -0.06
N VAL A 331 6.04 7.31 1.07
CA VAL A 331 4.82 7.85 1.71
C VAL A 331 5.07 8.06 3.20
N LYS A 332 5.28 9.32 3.60
CA LYS A 332 5.67 9.70 4.96
C LYS A 332 4.60 10.53 5.67
N GLU A 333 4.24 10.14 6.88
CA GLU A 333 3.33 10.91 7.77
C GLU A 333 2.05 11.37 7.04
N SER A 334 1.50 10.48 6.19
CA SER A 334 0.45 10.77 5.20
C SER A 334 -0.73 9.79 5.31
N HIS A 335 -1.84 10.08 4.62
CA HIS A 335 -3.05 9.26 4.59
C HIS A 335 -3.40 8.83 3.16
N VAL A 336 -3.69 7.54 2.96
CA VAL A 336 -4.24 6.97 1.71
C VAL A 336 -5.57 6.32 2.05
N ALA A 337 -6.67 7.01 1.80
CA ALA A 337 -7.98 6.68 2.36
C ALA A 337 -9.12 6.59 1.33
N HIS A 338 -10.03 5.63 1.49
CA HIS A 338 -11.28 5.56 0.71
C HIS A 338 -11.12 5.51 -0.82
N ASN A 339 -9.95 5.09 -1.30
CA ASN A 339 -9.69 4.95 -2.73
C ASN A 339 -10.20 3.59 -3.24
N THR A 340 -10.58 3.54 -4.52
CA THR A 340 -11.24 2.38 -5.11
C THR A 340 -10.56 1.93 -6.42
N ALA A 341 -10.27 0.63 -6.52
CA ALA A 341 -9.71 0.02 -7.73
C ALA A 341 -10.62 -1.12 -8.20
N VAL A 342 -10.93 -1.18 -9.51
CA VAL A 342 -11.69 -2.30 -10.08
C VAL A 342 -10.89 -3.60 -10.06
N LYS A 343 -9.55 -3.53 -10.11
CA LYS A 343 -8.66 -4.68 -9.95
C LYS A 343 -7.95 -4.64 -8.59
N ASN A 344 -6.66 -4.33 -8.56
CA ASN A 344 -5.83 -4.54 -7.37
C ASN A 344 -5.38 -3.21 -6.73
N GLY A 345 -5.08 -3.24 -5.43
CA GLY A 345 -4.52 -2.08 -4.73
C GLY A 345 -5.54 -0.94 -4.67
N GLY A 346 -6.56 -1.06 -3.83
CA GLY A 346 -7.56 -0.01 -3.65
C GLY A 346 -6.88 1.31 -3.25
N GLY A 347 -6.00 1.25 -2.25
CA GLY A 347 -5.12 2.36 -1.89
C GLY A 347 -3.90 2.46 -2.82
N ILE A 348 -3.02 1.46 -2.75
CA ILE A 348 -1.73 1.43 -3.46
C ILE A 348 -1.57 0.11 -4.22
N ALA A 349 -1.20 0.17 -5.50
CA ALA A 349 -0.74 -0.98 -6.27
C ALA A 349 0.72 -0.80 -6.69
N ASN A 350 1.56 -1.81 -6.43
CA ASN A 350 2.97 -1.86 -6.77
C ASN A 350 3.25 -2.96 -7.80
N GLY A 351 3.90 -2.59 -8.91
CA GLY A 351 4.17 -3.50 -10.03
C GLY A 351 2.95 -3.83 -10.87
N HIS A 352 3.17 -4.64 -11.89
CA HIS A 352 2.13 -5.04 -12.84
C HIS A 352 1.36 -6.26 -12.33
N GLY A 353 0.10 -6.07 -11.91
CA GLY A 353 -0.84 -7.19 -11.81
C GLY A 353 -0.97 -7.89 -13.18
N ARG A 354 -0.97 -9.24 -13.19
CA ARG A 354 -0.86 -10.06 -14.41
C ARG A 354 -1.84 -9.62 -15.52
N LYS A 355 -1.32 -8.96 -16.56
CA LYS A 355 -2.10 -8.48 -17.72
C LYS A 355 -2.30 -9.62 -18.72
N TYR A 356 -3.48 -10.26 -18.71
CA TYR A 356 -3.86 -11.21 -19.77
C TYR A 356 -3.78 -10.52 -21.15
N GLY A 357 -3.00 -11.09 -22.07
CA GLY A 357 -3.16 -10.84 -23.51
C GLY A 357 -2.18 -9.92 -24.23
N TYR A 358 -1.10 -9.46 -23.59
CA TYR A 358 0.02 -8.81 -24.31
C TYR A 358 1.26 -9.71 -24.33
N PRO A 359 2.07 -9.69 -25.41
CA PRO A 359 3.25 -10.53 -25.51
C PRO A 359 4.29 -10.06 -24.49
N HIS A 360 4.39 -10.84 -23.41
CA HIS A 360 5.61 -11.13 -22.68
C HIS A 360 6.88 -10.46 -23.25
N VAL A 361 7.24 -9.30 -22.70
CA VAL A 361 8.66 -9.14 -22.35
C VAL A 361 8.83 -9.97 -21.08
N VAL A 362 9.34 -11.20 -21.23
CA VAL A 362 9.88 -11.92 -20.08
C VAL A 362 11.16 -11.19 -19.72
N ILE A 363 11.15 -10.45 -18.62
CA ILE A 363 12.36 -9.96 -17.97
C ILE A 363 12.44 -10.71 -16.65
N ASP A 364 13.44 -11.58 -16.52
CA ASP A 364 13.60 -12.44 -15.35
C ASP A 364 14.14 -11.65 -14.15
N GLY A 365 13.33 -11.46 -13.10
CA GLY A 365 13.81 -10.90 -11.83
C GLY A 365 12.73 -10.45 -10.85
N ARG A 366 13.13 -10.25 -9.58
CA ARG A 366 12.32 -9.53 -8.57
C ARG A 366 12.22 -8.03 -8.90
N ASP A 367 13.08 -7.53 -9.78
CA ASP A 367 13.34 -6.12 -10.09
C ASP A 367 12.34 -5.51 -11.11
N GLN A 368 11.13 -6.08 -11.20
CA GLN A 368 10.09 -5.70 -12.18
C GLN A 368 8.92 -4.88 -11.58
N ALA A 369 8.82 -4.81 -10.26
CA ALA A 369 7.91 -3.88 -9.58
C ALA A 369 8.71 -2.74 -8.96
N GLY A 370 8.01 -1.64 -8.70
CA GLY A 370 8.59 -0.52 -7.99
C GLY A 370 8.97 -0.85 -6.54
N SER A 371 9.60 0.11 -5.89
CA SER A 371 9.87 0.07 -4.44
C SER A 371 8.90 1.01 -3.73
N VAL A 372 8.29 0.52 -2.65
CA VAL A 372 7.34 1.27 -1.82
C VAL A 372 7.85 1.34 -0.38
N GLU A 373 8.12 2.55 0.10
CA GLU A 373 8.48 2.82 1.49
C GLU A 373 7.39 3.67 2.17
N ILE A 374 6.72 3.11 3.17
CA ILE A 374 5.64 3.76 3.93
C ILE A 374 6.10 3.96 5.38
N PHE A 375 6.14 5.19 5.85
CA PHE A 375 6.60 5.54 7.20
C PHE A 375 5.59 6.42 7.94
N LYS A 376 5.12 5.96 9.11
CA LYS A 376 4.14 6.66 9.96
C LYS A 376 2.86 7.11 9.23
N SER A 377 2.44 6.34 8.23
CA SER A 377 1.30 6.67 7.38
C SER A 377 0.16 5.67 7.59
N THR A 378 -1.04 6.08 7.22
CA THR A 378 -2.27 5.26 7.37
C THR A 378 -2.86 4.94 6.01
N ILE A 379 -3.17 3.66 5.77
CA ILE A 379 -3.86 3.14 4.59
C ILE A 379 -5.22 2.60 5.07
N GLU A 380 -6.30 3.33 4.80
CA GLU A 380 -7.58 3.12 5.48
C GLU A 380 -8.80 3.09 4.56
N GLY A 381 -9.71 2.14 4.78
CA GLY A 381 -11.03 2.15 4.12
C GLY A 381 -10.99 2.03 2.60
N ASN A 382 -9.90 1.54 2.01
CA ASN A 382 -9.75 1.41 0.55
C ASN A 382 -10.33 0.07 0.05
N GLN A 383 -10.80 0.04 -1.20
CA GLN A 383 -11.48 -1.11 -1.80
C GLN A 383 -10.82 -1.57 -3.11
N ALA A 384 -10.55 -2.88 -3.21
CA ALA A 384 -10.12 -3.55 -4.44
C ALA A 384 -11.18 -4.55 -4.94
N GLY A 385 -11.41 -4.62 -6.25
CA GLY A 385 -12.29 -5.63 -6.87
C GLY A 385 -11.64 -7.01 -7.06
N ASP A 386 -10.29 -7.07 -7.05
CA ASP A 386 -9.50 -8.31 -7.02
C ASP A 386 -8.74 -8.43 -5.69
N ASN A 387 -7.47 -7.99 -5.60
CA ASN A 387 -6.61 -8.25 -4.44
C ASN A 387 -5.99 -6.97 -3.85
N GLY A 388 -5.62 -7.00 -2.57
CA GLY A 388 -4.92 -5.89 -1.92
C GLY A 388 -5.85 -4.68 -1.74
N GLY A 389 -6.79 -4.73 -0.80
CA GLY A 389 -7.72 -3.62 -0.55
C GLY A 389 -6.96 -2.35 -0.19
N GLY A 390 -6.03 -2.45 0.77
CA GLY A 390 -5.10 -1.38 1.10
C GLY A 390 -3.91 -1.33 0.14
N VAL A 391 -3.10 -2.39 0.14
CA VAL A 391 -1.86 -2.50 -0.64
C VAL A 391 -1.83 -3.79 -1.45
N PHE A 392 -1.54 -3.69 -2.74
CA PHE A 392 -1.17 -4.81 -3.61
C PHE A 392 0.28 -4.67 -4.06
N SER A 393 1.03 -5.77 -4.09
CA SER A 393 2.34 -5.86 -4.72
C SER A 393 2.49 -7.17 -5.48
N SER A 394 3.14 -7.11 -6.65
CA SER A 394 3.47 -8.24 -7.52
C SER A 394 4.91 -8.08 -8.01
N GLY A 395 5.86 -8.64 -7.25
CA GLY A 395 7.30 -8.36 -7.37
C GLY A 395 7.79 -7.24 -6.44
N GLY A 396 9.10 -6.95 -6.50
CA GLY A 396 9.71 -5.80 -5.84
C GLY A 396 9.71 -5.84 -4.32
N PHE A 397 9.72 -4.66 -3.71
CA PHE A 397 9.90 -4.46 -2.27
C PHE A 397 8.83 -3.53 -1.70
N VAL A 398 8.24 -3.92 -0.57
CA VAL A 398 7.28 -3.10 0.19
C VAL A 398 7.71 -3.06 1.65
N LYS A 399 8.05 -1.88 2.15
CA LYS A 399 8.27 -1.62 3.58
C LYS A 399 7.17 -0.74 4.15
N ILE A 400 6.62 -1.14 5.29
CA ILE A 400 5.73 -0.31 6.10
C ILE A 400 6.29 -0.26 7.52
N ALA A 401 6.52 0.93 8.05
CA ALA A 401 7.04 1.12 9.40
C ALA A 401 6.26 2.17 10.19
N PHE A 402 5.96 1.88 11.47
CA PHE A 402 5.21 2.76 12.39
C PHE A 402 3.82 3.19 11.87
N GLY A 403 3.22 2.42 10.96
CA GLY A 403 1.99 2.78 10.24
C GLY A 403 0.79 1.90 10.58
N ALA A 404 -0.32 2.15 9.87
CA ALA A 404 -1.55 1.39 10.01
C ALA A 404 -2.14 1.03 8.64
N VAL A 405 -2.61 -0.22 8.48
CA VAL A 405 -3.37 -0.70 7.33
C VAL A 405 -4.69 -1.24 7.85
N VAL A 406 -5.75 -0.44 7.77
CA VAL A 406 -6.98 -0.68 8.53
C VAL A 406 -8.28 -0.54 7.72
N GLU A 407 -9.28 -1.36 8.03
CA GLU A 407 -10.63 -1.27 7.44
C GLU A 407 -10.67 -1.35 5.88
N ASN A 408 -9.61 -1.88 5.25
CA ASN A 408 -9.55 -2.07 3.81
C ASN A 408 -10.21 -3.38 3.37
N THR A 409 -10.77 -3.42 2.16
CA THR A 409 -11.56 -4.56 1.66
C THR A 409 -11.14 -5.00 0.26
N ALA A 410 -11.10 -6.32 0.00
CA ALA A 410 -10.81 -6.91 -1.30
C ALA A 410 -11.80 -8.04 -1.65
N CYS A 411 -12.39 -8.03 -2.85
CA CYS A 411 -13.35 -9.07 -3.27
C CYS A 411 -12.69 -10.43 -3.64
N ARG A 412 -11.38 -10.56 -3.42
CA ARG A 412 -10.65 -11.84 -3.47
C ARG A 412 -9.74 -11.98 -2.25
N ASN A 413 -8.52 -11.46 -2.31
CA ASN A 413 -7.48 -11.83 -1.37
C ASN A 413 -6.70 -10.61 -0.85
N GLY A 414 -6.18 -10.68 0.37
CA GLY A 414 -5.36 -9.61 0.94
C GLY A 414 -6.19 -8.36 1.20
N GLY A 415 -7.12 -8.40 2.16
CA GLY A 415 -7.96 -7.26 2.47
C GLY A 415 -7.13 -6.03 2.83
N GLY A 416 -6.15 -6.21 3.71
CA GLY A 416 -5.14 -5.20 4.01
C GLY A 416 -4.02 -5.19 2.97
N ILE A 417 -3.26 -6.27 2.89
CA ILE A 417 -2.05 -6.40 2.05
C ILE A 417 -2.11 -7.69 1.24
N TYR A 418 -1.84 -7.61 -0.06
CA TYR A 418 -1.54 -8.75 -0.92
C TYR A 418 -0.13 -8.63 -1.48
N ALA A 419 0.73 -9.60 -1.17
CA ALA A 419 2.12 -9.67 -1.63
C ALA A 419 2.33 -10.96 -2.45
N GLU A 420 2.43 -10.80 -3.77
CA GLU A 420 2.88 -11.83 -4.71
C GLU A 420 4.34 -11.55 -5.10
N ASP A 421 5.23 -12.54 -5.00
CA ASP A 421 6.66 -12.43 -5.38
C ASP A 421 7.42 -11.23 -4.78
N THR A 422 6.93 -10.71 -3.67
CA THR A 422 7.36 -9.45 -3.04
C THR A 422 8.20 -9.74 -1.80
N ASP A 423 9.20 -8.91 -1.55
CA ASP A 423 9.85 -8.82 -0.25
C ASP A 423 9.12 -7.79 0.62
N LEU A 424 8.31 -8.29 1.56
CA LEU A 424 7.44 -7.51 2.45
C LEU A 424 8.07 -7.36 3.84
N ASP A 425 8.31 -6.13 4.28
CA ASP A 425 8.86 -5.78 5.59
C ASP A 425 7.88 -4.90 6.39
N LEU A 426 7.36 -5.43 7.50
CA LEU A 426 6.45 -4.72 8.40
C LEU A 426 7.09 -4.54 9.79
N GLU A 427 7.33 -3.30 10.20
CA GLU A 427 7.89 -2.97 11.51
C GLU A 427 6.96 -2.05 12.32
N LYS A 428 6.49 -2.49 13.49
CA LYS A 428 5.59 -1.69 14.36
C LYS A 428 4.33 -1.22 13.61
N VAL A 429 3.72 -2.13 12.83
CA VAL A 429 2.53 -1.87 12.01
C VAL A 429 1.29 -2.45 12.67
N ILE A 430 0.17 -1.74 12.56
CA ILE A 430 -1.17 -2.27 12.90
C ILE A 430 -1.88 -2.65 11.59
N VAL A 431 -2.13 -3.95 11.38
CA VAL A 431 -2.98 -4.45 10.29
C VAL A 431 -4.30 -4.91 10.90
N ALA A 432 -5.36 -4.12 10.79
CA ALA A 432 -6.58 -4.35 11.57
C ALA A 432 -7.90 -4.20 10.82
N LYS A 433 -8.90 -5.03 11.16
CA LYS A 433 -10.27 -4.97 10.62
C LYS A 433 -10.37 -5.03 9.08
N ASN A 434 -9.35 -5.52 8.39
CA ASN A 434 -9.40 -5.65 6.94
C ASN A 434 -10.23 -6.89 6.55
N HIS A 435 -10.84 -6.85 5.36
CA HIS A 435 -11.73 -7.91 4.86
C HIS A 435 -11.32 -8.45 3.49
N ALA A 436 -11.34 -9.77 3.34
CA ALA A 436 -11.19 -10.44 2.04
C ALA A 436 -12.30 -11.47 1.82
N ASP A 437 -12.97 -11.45 0.67
CA ASP A 437 -14.02 -12.44 0.34
C ASP A 437 -13.48 -13.88 0.26
N LYS A 438 -12.16 -14.06 0.11
CA LYS A 438 -11.48 -15.36 0.05
C LYS A 438 -10.37 -15.44 1.10
N ASP A 439 -9.13 -15.06 0.78
CA ASP A 439 -7.96 -15.43 1.59
C ASP A 439 -7.15 -14.24 2.10
N GLY A 440 -6.56 -14.36 3.29
CA GLY A 440 -5.70 -13.33 3.88
C GLY A 440 -6.46 -12.05 4.17
N GLY A 441 -7.33 -12.06 5.18
CA GLY A 441 -8.13 -10.88 5.56
C GLY A 441 -7.23 -9.68 5.86
N GLY A 442 -6.21 -9.91 6.70
CA GLY A 442 -5.13 -8.96 6.92
C GLY A 442 -4.09 -8.98 5.80
N ILE A 443 -3.39 -10.12 5.64
CA ILE A 443 -2.20 -10.24 4.78
C ILE A 443 -2.25 -11.53 3.95
N VAL A 444 -1.85 -11.45 2.68
CA VAL A 444 -1.44 -12.61 1.85
C VAL A 444 0.04 -12.48 1.51
N ASN A 445 0.80 -13.56 1.69
CA ASN A 445 2.17 -13.74 1.21
C ASN A 445 2.23 -15.00 0.31
N THR A 446 2.45 -14.84 -0.99
CA THR A 446 2.45 -15.94 -1.98
C THR A 446 3.55 -15.79 -3.01
N GLY A 447 4.25 -16.86 -3.34
CA GLY A 447 5.04 -16.93 -4.57
C GLY A 447 4.16 -17.11 -5.80
N GLY A 448 4.74 -16.84 -6.97
CA GLY A 448 4.12 -16.93 -8.28
C GLY A 448 3.87 -18.37 -8.75
N GLU A 449 3.10 -18.51 -9.83
CA GLU A 449 2.78 -19.84 -10.37
C GLU A 449 4.00 -20.54 -10.96
N LYS A 450 4.34 -21.71 -10.39
CA LYS A 450 5.35 -22.63 -10.95
C LYS A 450 4.91 -23.13 -12.33
N LYS A 451 5.26 -22.41 -13.40
CA LYS A 451 5.17 -22.91 -14.79
C LYS A 451 6.12 -24.09 -14.97
N LYS A 452 5.61 -25.30 -14.69
CA LYS A 452 6.15 -26.52 -15.28
C LYS A 452 5.68 -26.61 -16.74
N ASP A 453 6.48 -27.28 -17.54
CA ASP A 453 6.21 -27.68 -18.93
C ASP A 453 6.35 -26.58 -20.01
N GLY A 454 7.60 -26.15 -20.20
CA GLY A 454 8.11 -25.59 -21.46
C GLY A 454 9.56 -26.07 -21.67
N PRO A 455 10.01 -26.35 -22.91
CA PRO A 455 11.39 -26.75 -23.15
C PRO A 455 12.33 -25.58 -22.80
N SER A 456 13.25 -25.82 -21.86
CA SER A 456 14.22 -24.84 -21.40
C SER A 456 15.17 -24.44 -22.53
N TYR A 457 14.84 -23.36 -23.24
CA TYR A 457 15.87 -22.48 -23.76
C TYR A 457 16.47 -21.72 -22.56
N ASP A 458 17.75 -22.01 -22.30
CA ASP A 458 18.74 -21.17 -21.61
C ASP A 458 18.31 -20.24 -20.44
N GLY A 459 17.53 -20.74 -19.48
CA GLY A 459 17.33 -20.03 -18.20
C GLY A 459 16.42 -20.65 -17.13
N ALA A 460 15.91 -21.87 -17.33
CA ALA A 460 14.76 -22.35 -16.56
C ALA A 460 15.00 -22.51 -15.04
N GLY A 461 14.16 -21.84 -14.25
CA GLY A 461 13.70 -22.36 -12.95
C GLY A 461 14.26 -21.69 -11.69
N LYS A 462 14.12 -20.37 -11.53
CA LYS A 462 14.04 -19.79 -10.18
C LYS A 462 12.61 -19.93 -9.67
N GLU A 463 12.44 -20.62 -8.56
CA GLU A 463 11.20 -20.55 -7.79
C GLU A 463 11.10 -19.13 -7.21
N GLN A 464 10.03 -18.42 -7.57
CA GLN A 464 9.80 -17.07 -7.06
C GLN A 464 9.15 -17.23 -5.68
N GLU A 465 10.00 -17.29 -4.65
CA GLU A 465 9.57 -17.38 -3.26
C GLU A 465 9.29 -15.96 -2.72
N ALA A 466 8.05 -15.68 -2.32
CA ALA A 466 7.74 -14.44 -1.63
C ALA A 466 8.20 -14.48 -0.17
N THR A 467 8.72 -13.36 0.35
CA THR A 467 9.20 -13.26 1.72
C THR A 467 8.45 -12.19 2.50
N ALA A 468 7.97 -12.53 3.69
CA ALA A 468 7.34 -11.60 4.61
C ALA A 468 8.06 -11.63 5.95
N THR A 469 8.65 -10.51 6.35
CA THR A 469 9.18 -10.29 7.70
C THR A 469 8.28 -9.30 8.43
N ILE A 470 7.79 -9.69 9.61
CA ILE A 470 6.85 -8.91 10.41
C ILE A 470 7.38 -8.85 11.85
N ALA A 471 7.67 -7.64 12.33
CA ALA A 471 8.28 -7.39 13.63
C ALA A 471 7.50 -6.35 14.45
N ASP A 472 7.42 -6.54 15.76
CA ASP A 472 6.79 -5.62 16.74
C ASP A 472 5.35 -5.20 16.39
N SER A 473 4.63 -6.01 15.61
CA SER A 473 3.40 -5.61 14.90
C SER A 473 2.15 -6.23 15.51
N ARG A 474 0.98 -5.78 15.06
CA ARG A 474 -0.34 -6.25 15.53
C ARG A 474 -1.25 -6.53 14.33
N ILE A 475 -1.64 -7.79 14.15
CA ILE A 475 -2.53 -8.25 13.08
C ILE A 475 -3.84 -8.68 13.74
N VAL A 476 -4.82 -7.78 13.78
CA VAL A 476 -5.97 -7.90 14.68
C VAL A 476 -7.34 -7.72 14.03
N ASP A 477 -8.30 -8.55 14.43
CA ASP A 477 -9.71 -8.46 14.05
C ASP A 477 -9.97 -8.45 12.53
N ASN A 478 -9.05 -8.98 11.72
CA ASN A 478 -9.20 -9.11 10.27
C ASN A 478 -10.05 -10.33 9.90
N THR A 479 -10.69 -10.31 8.73
CA THR A 479 -11.69 -11.31 8.35
C THR A 479 -11.49 -11.81 6.91
N ALA A 480 -11.60 -13.12 6.71
CA ALA A 480 -11.47 -13.77 5.40
C ALA A 480 -12.63 -14.74 5.14
N GLY A 481 -13.21 -14.77 3.94
CA GLY A 481 -14.30 -15.70 3.60
C GLY A 481 -13.87 -17.18 3.52
N ARG A 482 -12.57 -17.45 3.41
CA ARG A 482 -11.99 -18.79 3.18
C ARG A 482 -10.81 -19.07 4.12
N PHE A 483 -9.59 -18.62 3.81
CA PHE A 483 -8.40 -19.03 4.59
C PHE A 483 -7.56 -17.86 5.11
N GLY A 484 -7.03 -17.96 6.33
CA GLY A 484 -6.09 -16.98 6.85
C GLY A 484 -6.77 -15.65 7.19
N GLY A 485 -7.54 -15.60 8.28
CA GLY A 485 -8.25 -14.38 8.67
C GLY A 485 -7.26 -13.24 8.93
N GLY A 486 -6.21 -13.52 9.70
CA GLY A 486 -5.06 -12.64 9.87
C GLY A 486 -4.10 -12.72 8.70
N ILE A 487 -3.53 -13.91 8.46
CA ILE A 487 -2.49 -14.14 7.45
C ILE A 487 -2.75 -15.41 6.65
N PHE A 488 -2.65 -15.31 5.32
CA PHE A 488 -2.42 -16.44 4.42
C PHE A 488 -0.96 -16.46 3.97
N ASN A 489 -0.28 -17.60 4.08
CA ASN A 489 1.09 -17.80 3.61
C ASN A 489 1.18 -19.02 2.69
N GLY A 490 1.85 -18.85 1.54
CA GLY A 490 2.18 -19.93 0.61
C GLY A 490 1.30 -19.96 -0.64
N ASP A 491 1.03 -21.14 -1.17
CA ASP A 491 0.38 -21.36 -2.47
C ASP A 491 -1.14 -21.11 -2.41
N LEU A 492 -1.69 -20.32 -3.33
CA LEU A 492 -3.13 -20.08 -3.45
C LEU A 492 -3.92 -21.31 -3.98
N GLU A 493 -3.25 -22.28 -4.61
CA GLU A 493 -3.82 -23.58 -4.99
C GLU A 493 -3.91 -24.51 -3.75
N VAL A 494 -4.96 -24.28 -2.96
CA VAL A 494 -5.28 -25.10 -1.78
C VAL A 494 -5.96 -26.41 -2.20
N LYS A 495 -5.27 -27.53 -1.94
CA LYS A 495 -5.83 -28.89 -1.99
C LYS A 495 -5.89 -29.44 -0.57
N LEU A 496 -7.10 -29.67 -0.06
CA LEU A 496 -7.33 -30.34 1.21
C LEU A 496 -7.62 -31.82 0.92
N GLN A 497 -6.72 -32.70 1.34
CA GLN A 497 -6.93 -34.16 1.31
C GLN A 497 -7.57 -34.63 2.63
N ASP A 498 -8.17 -35.82 2.64
CA ASP A 498 -8.71 -36.42 3.87
C ASP A 498 -7.64 -37.15 4.70
N GLY A 499 -7.81 -37.13 6.03
CA GLY A 499 -6.98 -37.87 6.99
C GLY A 499 -5.66 -37.18 7.40
N PHE A 500 -5.09 -37.61 8.54
CA PHE A 500 -3.80 -37.12 9.02
C PHE A 500 -2.67 -37.88 8.31
N LEU A 501 -2.17 -37.30 7.20
CA LEU A 501 -0.93 -37.77 6.61
C LEU A 501 0.24 -37.08 7.33
N GLN A 502 0.83 -37.80 8.28
CA GLN A 502 2.13 -37.42 8.81
C GLN A 502 3.13 -37.52 7.67
N ALA A 503 3.49 -36.37 7.12
CA ALA A 503 4.66 -36.22 6.27
C ALA A 503 5.87 -36.90 6.95
N PRO A 504 6.59 -37.82 6.29
CA PRO A 504 7.91 -38.17 6.74
C PRO A 504 8.79 -36.92 6.71
N ASP A 505 9.36 -36.56 7.86
CA ASP A 505 10.43 -35.56 7.93
C ASP A 505 11.58 -36.03 7.00
N GLY A 506 11.92 -35.22 5.99
CA GLY A 506 12.93 -35.58 4.98
C GLY A 506 12.40 -36.09 3.63
N GLY A 507 11.08 -36.10 3.39
CA GLY A 507 10.54 -36.23 2.03
C GLY A 507 10.81 -34.96 1.20
N ASP A 508 11.48 -35.10 0.05
CA ASP A 508 11.91 -34.02 -0.85
C ASP A 508 10.73 -33.30 -1.54
N ARG A 509 9.95 -32.53 -0.77
CA ARG A 509 8.85 -31.68 -1.27
C ARG A 509 9.43 -30.41 -1.90
N LYS A 510 9.69 -30.46 -3.20
CA LYS A 510 10.32 -29.37 -3.96
C LYS A 510 9.60 -28.02 -3.86
N GLY A 511 10.26 -27.11 -3.15
CA GLY A 511 10.07 -25.66 -3.17
C GLY A 511 8.90 -25.15 -2.36
N ASP A 512 9.19 -24.44 -1.27
CA ASP A 512 8.18 -23.66 -0.55
C ASP A 512 7.69 -22.53 -1.47
N ASN A 513 6.40 -22.19 -1.42
CA ASN A 513 5.92 -21.06 -2.22
C ASN A 513 6.16 -19.70 -1.56
N ALA A 514 6.22 -19.65 -0.23
CA ALA A 514 6.41 -18.40 0.51
C ALA A 514 6.96 -18.63 1.92
N THR A 515 7.79 -17.70 2.39
CA THR A 515 8.38 -17.70 3.73
C THR A 515 7.87 -16.52 4.56
N LEU A 516 7.29 -16.81 5.73
CA LEU A 516 6.81 -15.84 6.70
C LEU A 516 7.64 -15.93 7.99
N THR A 517 8.19 -14.81 8.45
CA THR A 517 8.90 -14.67 9.72
C THR A 517 8.21 -13.64 10.60
N LEU A 518 7.74 -14.08 11.78
CA LEU A 518 7.05 -13.26 12.78
C LEU A 518 7.93 -13.10 14.02
N ARG A 519 8.16 -11.87 14.46
CA ARG A 519 8.95 -11.53 15.66
C ARG A 519 8.16 -10.58 16.56
N ASP A 520 8.10 -10.89 17.85
CA ASP A 520 7.51 -10.03 18.90
C ASP A 520 6.10 -9.49 18.54
N THR A 521 5.31 -10.26 17.78
CA THR A 521 4.05 -9.83 17.11
C THR A 521 2.79 -10.40 17.79
N GLU A 522 1.66 -9.69 17.72
CA GLU A 522 0.32 -10.14 18.17
C GLU A 522 -0.57 -10.46 16.96
N ILE A 523 -1.11 -11.69 16.88
CA ILE A 523 -2.11 -12.11 15.88
C ILE A 523 -3.38 -12.51 16.63
N LYS A 524 -4.44 -11.70 16.54
CA LYS A 524 -5.58 -11.84 17.47
C LYS A 524 -6.94 -11.43 16.94
N GLY A 525 -8.00 -12.14 17.35
CA GLY A 525 -9.37 -11.78 16.97
C GLY A 525 -9.73 -12.02 15.51
N ASN A 526 -8.78 -12.53 14.71
CA ASN A 526 -8.99 -12.69 13.29
C ASN A 526 -9.89 -13.91 12.99
N THR A 527 -10.71 -13.81 11.96
CA THR A 527 -11.73 -14.83 11.63
C THR A 527 -11.64 -15.28 10.18
N ALA A 528 -11.73 -16.59 9.94
CA ALA A 528 -11.87 -17.15 8.59
C ALA A 528 -12.79 -18.37 8.58
N LEU A 529 -13.07 -18.96 7.40
CA LEU A 529 -13.61 -20.33 7.37
C LEU A 529 -12.62 -21.29 8.04
N ASN A 530 -11.32 -21.18 7.76
CA ASN A 530 -10.29 -21.96 8.46
C ASN A 530 -8.92 -21.25 8.54
N GLY A 531 -8.12 -21.56 9.55
CA GLY A 531 -6.87 -20.84 9.86
C GLY A 531 -7.15 -19.38 10.21
N GLY A 532 -7.99 -19.14 11.22
CA GLY A 532 -8.44 -17.78 11.60
C GLY A 532 -7.29 -16.80 11.81
N GLY A 533 -6.24 -17.21 12.52
CA GLY A 533 -5.02 -16.43 12.72
C GLY A 533 -4.07 -16.54 11.53
N ILE A 534 -3.59 -17.76 11.26
CA ILE A 534 -2.67 -18.07 10.16
C ILE A 534 -3.16 -19.31 9.42
N PHE A 535 -3.19 -19.24 8.09
CA PHE A 535 -3.25 -20.40 7.20
C PHE A 535 -1.96 -20.49 6.39
N ASN A 536 -1.26 -21.63 6.47
CA ASN A 536 -0.01 -21.88 5.76
C ASN A 536 -0.19 -23.04 4.77
N ASN A 537 0.01 -22.83 3.48
CA ASN A 537 -0.14 -23.86 2.43
C ASN A 537 1.16 -24.02 1.62
N LYS A 538 1.87 -25.13 1.79
CA LYS A 538 3.17 -25.39 1.11
C LYS A 538 4.19 -24.24 1.28
N GLY A 539 4.12 -23.52 2.40
CA GLY A 539 5.04 -22.44 2.77
C GLY A 539 5.76 -22.72 4.10
N THR A 540 6.69 -21.85 4.48
CA THR A 540 7.36 -21.88 5.79
C THR A 540 6.89 -20.71 6.65
N VAL A 541 6.54 -20.99 7.91
CA VAL A 541 6.27 -19.98 8.95
C VAL A 541 7.25 -20.16 10.10
N THR A 542 7.90 -19.09 10.52
CA THR A 542 8.71 -19.04 11.76
C THR A 542 8.13 -18.00 12.72
N LEU A 543 7.85 -18.42 13.96
CA LEU A 543 7.38 -17.57 15.05
C LEU A 543 8.48 -17.44 16.12
N THR A 544 8.78 -16.20 16.51
CA THR A 544 9.68 -15.87 17.63
C THR A 544 8.97 -14.90 18.56
N LYS A 545 8.80 -15.28 19.84
CA LYS A 545 8.05 -14.55 20.89
C LYS A 545 6.67 -14.03 20.44
N THR A 546 6.02 -14.70 19.50
CA THR A 546 4.79 -14.23 18.84
C THR A 546 3.57 -14.88 19.50
N ARG A 547 2.47 -14.12 19.63
CA ARG A 547 1.23 -14.58 20.28
C ARG A 547 0.09 -14.69 19.27
N VAL A 548 -0.43 -15.89 19.08
CA VAL A 548 -1.59 -16.18 18.21
C VAL A 548 -2.78 -16.56 19.09
N THR A 549 -3.70 -15.62 19.33
CA THR A 549 -4.75 -15.79 20.35
C THR A 549 -6.14 -15.32 19.94
N LYS A 550 -7.21 -16.01 20.38
CA LYS A 550 -8.60 -15.57 20.15
C LYS A 550 -8.98 -15.42 18.68
N ASN A 551 -8.31 -16.17 17.80
CA ASN A 551 -8.67 -16.25 16.39
C ASN A 551 -9.69 -17.38 16.18
N THR A 552 -10.57 -17.23 15.19
CA THR A 552 -11.75 -18.07 15.00
C THR A 552 -11.78 -18.69 13.61
N ALA A 553 -12.03 -19.99 13.53
CA ALA A 553 -12.42 -20.68 12.30
C ALA A 553 -13.92 -20.98 12.34
N THR A 554 -14.66 -20.55 11.32
CA THR A 554 -16.12 -20.73 11.24
C THR A 554 -16.53 -22.04 10.56
N ASP A 555 -15.58 -22.86 10.10
CA ASP A 555 -15.88 -24.22 9.66
C ASP A 555 -16.42 -25.06 10.82
N SER A 556 -17.65 -25.52 10.68
CA SER A 556 -18.34 -26.36 11.66
C SER A 556 -18.00 -27.85 11.54
N SER A 557 -17.13 -28.23 10.59
CA SER A 557 -16.66 -29.61 10.43
C SER A 557 -15.89 -30.05 11.68
N LYS A 558 -16.31 -31.16 12.30
CA LYS A 558 -15.66 -31.72 13.50
C LYS A 558 -14.38 -32.49 13.18
N LEU A 559 -13.65 -32.04 12.17
CA LEU A 559 -12.43 -32.66 11.69
C LEU A 559 -11.22 -32.05 12.43
N HIS A 560 -10.19 -32.87 12.66
CA HIS A 560 -8.88 -32.46 13.19
C HIS A 560 -8.09 -31.51 12.26
N ARG A 561 -8.75 -30.98 11.22
CA ARG A 561 -8.23 -30.07 10.20
C ARG A 561 -8.81 -28.66 10.33
N VAL A 562 -9.60 -28.35 11.38
CA VAL A 562 -10.10 -27.00 11.66
C VAL A 562 -9.32 -26.36 12.80
N ALA A 563 -8.76 -25.17 12.56
CA ALA A 563 -8.03 -24.39 13.56
C ALA A 563 -8.36 -22.91 13.48
N GLY A 564 -8.71 -22.33 14.64
CA GLY A 564 -8.81 -20.89 14.80
C GLY A 564 -7.44 -20.23 14.77
N GLY A 565 -6.42 -20.85 15.40
CA GLY A 565 -5.06 -20.30 15.47
C GLY A 565 -4.27 -20.51 14.17
N ILE A 566 -3.55 -21.62 14.06
CA ILE A 566 -2.67 -21.93 12.91
C ILE A 566 -3.09 -23.23 12.22
N LEU A 567 -3.45 -23.16 10.94
CA LEU A 567 -3.59 -24.36 10.09
C LEU A 567 -2.37 -24.50 9.18
N ASN A 568 -1.69 -25.64 9.24
CA ASN A 568 -0.58 -25.96 8.34
C ASN A 568 -0.95 -27.09 7.35
N ASN A 569 -1.15 -26.73 6.07
CA ASN A 569 -1.45 -27.64 4.97
C ASN A 569 -0.18 -27.88 4.12
N ASP A 570 0.44 -29.04 4.25
CA ASP A 570 1.66 -29.45 3.51
C ASP A 570 2.87 -28.49 3.58
N GLY A 571 2.85 -27.49 4.47
CA GLY A 571 3.96 -26.55 4.75
C GLY A 571 4.77 -26.91 6.00
N ARG A 572 5.59 -25.97 6.48
CA ARG A 572 6.35 -26.07 7.74
C ARG A 572 6.02 -24.90 8.67
N VAL A 573 5.89 -25.19 9.96
CA VAL A 573 5.73 -24.18 11.02
C VAL A 573 6.75 -24.46 12.11
N LYS A 574 7.51 -23.43 12.49
CA LYS A 574 8.47 -23.46 13.59
C LYS A 574 8.11 -22.36 14.59
N LEU A 575 8.07 -22.71 15.87
CA LEU A 575 7.84 -21.77 16.97
C LEU A 575 8.96 -21.90 18.01
N ASP A 576 9.33 -20.80 18.66
CA ASP A 576 10.26 -20.80 19.80
C ASP A 576 9.52 -20.98 21.13
N GLU A 577 10.27 -21.28 22.19
CA GLU A 577 9.75 -21.49 23.56
C GLU A 577 9.02 -20.27 24.16
N LYS A 578 9.08 -19.11 23.48
CA LYS A 578 8.45 -17.85 23.90
C LYS A 578 7.21 -17.50 23.07
N SER A 579 6.95 -18.23 21.98
CA SER A 579 5.75 -18.07 21.17
C SER A 579 4.61 -18.88 21.77
N THR A 580 3.37 -18.40 21.61
CA THR A 580 2.17 -19.04 22.17
C THR A 580 1.03 -19.04 21.15
N VAL A 581 0.29 -20.14 21.11
CA VAL A 581 -0.93 -20.30 20.30
C VAL A 581 -2.02 -20.82 21.23
N THR A 582 -2.84 -19.90 21.77
CA THR A 582 -3.79 -20.20 22.87
C THR A 582 -5.12 -19.47 22.70
N ASP A 583 -6.17 -19.92 23.39
CA ASP A 583 -7.52 -19.32 23.33
C ASP A 583 -8.13 -19.20 21.91
N ASN A 584 -7.76 -20.04 20.94
CA ASN A 584 -8.33 -19.98 19.58
C ASN A 584 -9.46 -21.03 19.39
N ASP A 585 -10.46 -20.69 18.58
CA ASP A 585 -11.69 -21.48 18.40
C ASP A 585 -11.80 -22.04 16.97
N PRO A 586 -12.09 -23.34 16.75
CA PRO A 586 -12.32 -24.39 17.75
C PRO A 586 -11.02 -25.02 18.30
N THR A 587 -9.87 -24.77 17.66
CA THR A 587 -8.57 -25.29 18.12
C THR A 587 -7.43 -24.29 17.88
N ASN A 588 -6.35 -24.47 18.65
CA ASN A 588 -5.11 -23.69 18.52
C ASN A 588 -4.36 -24.00 17.22
N CYS A 589 -4.16 -25.28 16.87
CA CYS A 589 -3.60 -25.64 15.58
C CYS A 589 -4.19 -26.91 14.97
N ALA A 590 -4.02 -27.02 13.65
CA ALA A 590 -4.30 -28.22 12.87
C ALA A 590 -3.20 -28.49 11.84
N GLY A 591 -3.05 -29.77 11.45
CA GLY A 591 -2.00 -30.24 10.54
C GLY A 591 -0.73 -30.68 11.28
N THR A 592 0.43 -30.55 10.62
CA THR A 592 1.73 -31.02 11.14
C THR A 592 2.43 -30.04 12.10
N VAL A 593 1.70 -29.11 12.73
CA VAL A 593 2.28 -28.16 13.68
C VAL A 593 2.63 -28.90 14.98
N LYS A 594 3.89 -29.33 15.07
CA LYS A 594 4.48 -29.87 16.29
C LYS A 594 4.39 -28.83 17.41
N ASP A 595 4.24 -29.29 18.64
CA ASP A 595 4.29 -28.48 19.86
C ASP A 595 3.14 -27.45 20.06
N CYS A 596 2.08 -27.49 19.25
CA CYS A 596 0.87 -26.66 19.42
C CYS A 596 -0.22 -27.31 20.31
N PHE A 597 0.18 -28.17 21.23
CA PHE A 597 -0.67 -28.77 22.26
C PHE A 597 -0.11 -28.46 23.64
N ASN A 598 -0.50 -27.31 24.20
CA ASN A 598 -0.46 -26.99 25.63
C ASN A 598 -1.57 -25.97 25.93
#